data_AF-A0A1E5NJ67-F1
#
_entry.id   AF-A0A1E5NJ67-F1
#
_cell.length_a   1.000
_cell.length_b   1.000
_cell.length_c   1.000
_cell.angle_alpha   90.00
_cell.angle_beta   90.00
_cell.angle_gamma   90.00
#
_symmetry.space_group_name_H-M   'P 1'
#
loop_
_entity.id
_entity.type
_entity.pdbx_description
1 polymer ?
#
loop_
_entity_poly.entity_id
_entity_poly.type
_entity_poly.pdbx_seq_one_letter_code
_entity_poly.pdbx_strand_id
1 'polypeptide(L)'
;MNKKILEKIKELHNQDKHQKIIEIIYSIEEDKRDYEIILLFARALNNVQNYDEALDNLMYIREEGLFDPVWYYRTGYAYYHKNEKNTAKQYFSKAIELFENYNKKNIENFEDISKNIKNLYSLCFEDEDNGLSFAQRVKSFWKWFEDNEAEIDNIIKNKNKDIVHFLSNAAKIISDNLAFNIGRNYNFTFNIDGKNYLFYLTPRIISDMPEKLKEKWTFMPFIPSSNGVNFTIEIHNKRIETQDVFVKIEFDDENDKFDLVFYNKDLNDFDKEEAYNIFFLIMENSIGEGLSRVYIRYADISNRKLNNMIPLVELEKYIKKTLSFHRKKIITNPINQYLAYTSEPRQSNALRYDIIAGTTSYYETVNDYYNENTDDIIEISKCGARAIFLYYTYNYINDDESRKEILNERYEIQERLEKEVLASGDKEADIGIVLGGAMGVYNIYIDLIVYDENEFIRRAKILLAEYERNFYISKLRKNSDIKNIFDL
;
A
#
# COMPACT_ATOMS: atom_id res chain seq x y z
N MET A 1 26.10 21.39 -32.40
CA MET A 1 26.13 19.96 -32.05
C MET A 1 25.54 19.10 -33.17
N ASN A 2 26.09 17.90 -33.44
CA ASN A 2 25.69 17.07 -34.58
C ASN A 2 24.39 16.30 -34.25
N LYS A 3 23.25 16.76 -34.80
CA LYS A 3 21.92 16.11 -34.62
C LYS A 3 21.95 14.60 -34.80
N LYS A 4 22.83 14.10 -35.68
CA LYS A 4 23.04 12.67 -35.93
C LYS A 4 23.54 11.88 -34.72
N ILE A 5 24.37 12.49 -33.86
CA ILE A 5 24.85 11.85 -32.62
C ILE A 5 23.70 11.73 -31.62
N LEU A 6 22.92 12.80 -31.42
CA LEU A 6 21.77 12.78 -30.51
C LEU A 6 20.72 11.75 -30.93
N GLU A 7 20.38 11.70 -32.23
CA GLU A 7 19.48 10.68 -32.77
C GLU A 7 20.02 9.27 -32.51
N LYS A 8 21.34 9.06 -32.67
CA LYS A 8 21.95 7.76 -32.40
C LYS A 8 21.91 7.38 -30.92
N ILE A 9 22.14 8.33 -30.02
CA ILE A 9 22.04 8.13 -28.57
C ILE A 9 20.60 7.76 -28.20
N LYS A 10 19.59 8.46 -28.75
CA LYS A 10 18.17 8.13 -28.53
C LYS A 10 17.84 6.72 -29.00
N GLU A 11 18.27 6.34 -30.20
CA GLU A 11 18.06 4.98 -30.74
C GLU A 11 18.68 3.90 -29.85
N LEU A 12 19.92 4.11 -29.38
CA LEU A 12 20.60 3.18 -28.49
C LEU A 12 19.95 3.10 -27.10
N HIS A 13 19.43 4.22 -26.59
CA HIS A 13 18.71 4.25 -25.32
C HIS A 13 17.42 3.42 -25.40
N ASN A 14 16.66 3.55 -26.48
CA ASN A 14 15.45 2.76 -26.71
C ASN A 14 15.73 1.26 -26.94
N GLN A 15 17.00 0.88 -27.14
CA GLN A 15 17.45 -0.51 -27.26
C GLN A 15 18.18 -1.01 -26.00
N ASP A 16 18.13 -0.25 -24.90
CA ASP A 16 18.84 -0.50 -23.63
C ASP A 16 20.37 -0.68 -23.78
N LYS A 17 20.96 -0.13 -24.86
CA LYS A 17 22.40 -0.24 -25.16
C LYS A 17 23.19 0.89 -24.51
N HIS A 18 23.06 1.03 -23.19
CA HIS A 18 23.66 2.15 -22.44
C HIS A 18 25.19 2.17 -22.48
N GLN A 19 25.84 0.99 -22.48
CA GLN A 19 27.29 0.91 -22.63
C GLN A 19 27.80 1.52 -23.95
N LYS A 20 27.05 1.34 -25.05
CA LYS A 20 27.42 1.92 -26.36
C LYS A 20 27.22 3.43 -26.40
N ILE A 21 26.27 3.96 -25.63
CA ILE A 21 26.10 5.41 -25.48
C ILE A 21 27.33 6.00 -24.81
N ILE A 22 27.80 5.36 -23.73
CA ILE A 22 29.02 5.74 -23.00
C ILE A 22 30.24 5.75 -23.94
N GLU A 23 30.45 4.67 -24.71
CA GLU A 23 31.54 4.57 -25.70
C GLU A 23 31.50 5.70 -26.75
N ILE A 24 30.32 6.02 -27.28
CA ILE A 24 30.14 7.11 -28.25
C ILE A 24 30.52 8.45 -27.61
N ILE A 25 30.08 8.72 -26.38
CA ILE A 25 30.34 10.00 -25.72
C ILE A 25 31.82 10.14 -25.36
N TYR A 26 32.49 9.07 -24.94
CA TYR A 26 33.94 9.09 -24.72
C TYR A 26 34.75 9.41 -25.98
N SER A 27 34.24 9.12 -27.18
CA SER A 27 34.90 9.50 -28.44
C SER A 27 34.82 11.00 -28.76
N ILE A 28 34.00 11.75 -28.02
CA ILE A 28 33.89 13.21 -28.10
C ILE A 28 34.89 13.80 -27.09
N GLU A 29 35.76 14.71 -27.54
CA GLU A 29 36.66 15.46 -26.66
C GLU A 29 35.86 16.17 -25.55
N GLU A 30 36.38 16.17 -24.31
CA GLU A 30 35.65 16.64 -23.12
C GLU A 30 35.16 18.08 -23.25
N ASP A 31 35.98 18.98 -23.82
CA ASP A 31 35.66 20.38 -24.06
C ASP A 31 34.57 20.59 -25.13
N LYS A 32 34.25 19.56 -25.91
CA LYS A 32 33.20 19.56 -26.94
C LYS A 32 31.89 18.94 -26.46
N ARG A 33 31.83 18.42 -25.22
CA ARG A 33 30.61 17.87 -24.63
C ARG A 33 29.82 19.03 -24.02
N ASP A 34 28.75 19.43 -24.70
CA ASP A 34 27.84 20.43 -24.16
C ASP A 34 26.91 19.84 -23.08
N TYR A 35 26.10 20.71 -22.47
CA TYR A 35 25.16 20.36 -21.41
C TYR A 35 24.28 19.15 -21.75
N GLU A 36 23.71 19.10 -22.96
CA GLU A 36 22.80 18.02 -23.37
C GLU A 36 23.55 16.68 -23.49
N ILE A 37 24.77 16.68 -24.05
CA ILE A 37 25.63 15.48 -24.11
C ILE A 37 25.95 14.98 -22.70
N ILE A 38 26.37 15.87 -21.79
CA ILE A 38 26.75 15.49 -20.42
C ILE A 38 25.54 14.96 -19.66
N LEU A 39 24.37 15.58 -19.83
CA LEU A 39 23.14 15.08 -19.22
C LEU A 39 22.84 13.66 -19.72
N LEU A 40 22.88 13.42 -21.04
CA LEU A 40 22.66 12.10 -21.64
C LEU A 40 23.71 11.08 -21.22
N PHE A 41 24.95 11.51 -21.01
CA PHE A 41 26.04 10.70 -20.51
C PHE A 41 25.75 10.22 -19.10
N ALA A 42 25.41 11.13 -18.19
CA ALA A 42 25.03 10.79 -16.82
C ALA A 42 23.84 9.83 -16.74
N ARG A 43 22.85 9.97 -17.65
CA ARG A 43 21.74 8.99 -17.74
C ARG A 43 22.25 7.59 -18.13
N ALA A 44 23.15 7.50 -19.10
CA ALA A 44 23.70 6.22 -19.52
C ALA A 44 24.56 5.59 -18.41
N LEU A 45 25.36 6.39 -17.70
CA LEU A 45 26.16 5.99 -16.54
C LEU A 45 25.27 5.47 -15.39
N ASN A 46 24.19 6.18 -15.07
CA ASN A 46 23.18 5.74 -14.10
C ASN A 46 22.60 4.37 -14.45
N ASN A 47 22.22 4.15 -15.73
CA ASN A 47 21.63 2.88 -16.14
C ASN A 47 22.61 1.70 -16.15
N VAL A 48 23.93 1.95 -16.23
CA VAL A 48 24.95 0.91 -16.04
C VAL A 48 25.46 0.86 -14.59
N GLN A 49 24.79 1.54 -13.68
CA GLN A 49 25.09 1.58 -12.24
C GLN A 49 26.45 2.23 -11.88
N ASN A 50 27.01 3.04 -12.79
CA ASN A 50 28.20 3.84 -12.52
C ASN A 50 27.80 5.21 -11.95
N TYR A 51 27.25 5.19 -10.74
CA TYR A 51 26.64 6.36 -10.11
C TYR A 51 27.65 7.44 -9.72
N ASP A 52 28.88 7.05 -9.36
CA ASP A 52 29.95 8.00 -9.00
C ASP A 52 30.31 8.88 -10.19
N GLU A 53 30.62 8.27 -11.34
CA GLU A 53 30.95 9.04 -12.54
C GLU A 53 29.75 9.83 -13.07
N ALA A 54 28.53 9.30 -12.91
CA ALA A 54 27.32 10.05 -13.24
C ALA A 54 27.23 11.34 -12.41
N LEU A 55 27.49 11.27 -11.09
CA LEU A 55 27.49 12.42 -10.20
C LEU A 55 28.61 13.40 -10.53
N ASP A 56 29.82 12.94 -10.82
CA ASP A 56 30.94 13.81 -11.20
C ASP A 56 30.57 14.66 -12.43
N ASN A 57 30.00 14.03 -13.46
CA ASN A 57 29.53 14.71 -14.66
C ASN A 57 28.36 15.64 -14.39
N LEU A 58 27.39 15.25 -13.56
CA LEU A 58 26.24 16.09 -13.21
C LEU A 58 26.66 17.32 -12.38
N MET A 59 27.60 17.15 -11.45
CA MET A 59 28.12 18.25 -10.64
C MET A 59 28.94 19.23 -11.47
N TYR A 60 29.64 18.75 -12.51
CA TYR A 60 30.38 19.61 -13.45
C TYR A 60 29.45 20.61 -14.16
N ILE A 61 28.23 20.22 -14.52
CA ILE A 61 27.22 21.06 -15.20
C ILE A 61 26.16 21.65 -14.26
N ARG A 62 26.46 21.75 -12.96
CA ARG A 62 25.47 22.13 -11.94
C ARG A 62 24.88 23.52 -12.18
N GLU A 63 25.71 24.49 -12.57
CA GLU A 63 25.28 25.89 -12.75
C GLU A 63 24.28 26.02 -13.92
N GLU A 64 24.51 25.31 -15.03
CA GLU A 64 23.56 25.24 -16.14
C GLU A 64 22.28 24.48 -15.78
N GLY A 65 22.38 23.49 -14.87
CA GLY A 65 21.27 22.61 -14.46
C GLY A 65 20.30 23.20 -13.43
N LEU A 66 20.55 24.39 -12.87
CA LEU A 66 19.78 24.98 -11.77
C LEU A 66 18.26 25.13 -12.04
N PHE A 67 17.86 25.23 -13.31
CA PHE A 67 16.46 25.36 -13.71
C PHE A 67 15.97 24.15 -14.53
N ASP A 68 16.76 23.08 -14.62
CA ASP A 68 16.41 21.87 -15.35
C ASP A 68 15.98 20.75 -14.39
N PRO A 69 14.67 20.40 -14.36
CA PRO A 69 14.21 19.34 -13.49
C PRO A 69 14.77 17.95 -13.85
N VAL A 70 15.22 17.74 -15.09
CA VAL A 70 15.84 16.48 -15.52
C VAL A 70 17.23 16.32 -14.92
N TRP A 71 17.98 17.41 -14.74
CA TRP A 71 19.26 17.40 -14.01
C TRP A 71 19.05 17.01 -12.54
N TYR A 72 18.08 17.63 -11.86
CA TYR A 72 17.72 17.27 -10.49
C TYR A 72 17.29 15.80 -10.39
N TYR A 73 16.46 15.33 -11.32
CA TYR A 73 16.04 13.92 -11.37
C TYR A 73 17.22 12.96 -11.52
N ARG A 74 18.12 13.18 -12.49
CA ARG A 74 19.27 12.29 -12.73
C ARG A 74 20.26 12.30 -11.56
N THR A 75 20.42 13.45 -10.91
CA THR A 75 21.25 13.60 -9.71
C THR A 75 20.64 12.87 -8.52
N GLY A 76 19.33 13.07 -8.27
CA GLY A 76 18.60 12.36 -7.23
C GLY A 76 18.62 10.84 -7.44
N TYR A 77 18.50 10.38 -8.69
CA TYR A 77 18.59 8.96 -9.05
C TYR A 77 19.93 8.34 -8.65
N ALA A 78 21.03 9.01 -8.97
CA ALA A 78 22.37 8.54 -8.60
C ALA A 78 22.54 8.46 -7.07
N TYR A 79 22.13 9.50 -6.34
CA TYR A 79 22.16 9.48 -4.87
C TYR A 79 21.26 8.39 -4.27
N TYR A 80 20.07 8.16 -4.84
CA TYR A 80 19.14 7.14 -4.37
C TYR A 80 19.78 5.74 -4.44
N HIS A 81 20.36 5.39 -5.60
CA HIS A 81 20.99 4.08 -5.78
C HIS A 81 22.34 3.93 -5.06
N LYS A 82 22.97 5.04 -4.65
CA LYS A 82 24.07 5.05 -3.68
C LYS A 82 23.63 4.91 -2.22
N ASN A 83 22.34 4.70 -1.98
CA ASN A 83 21.73 4.62 -0.65
C ASN A 83 21.83 5.93 0.17
N GLU A 84 22.00 7.08 -0.50
CA GLU A 84 22.00 8.41 0.11
C GLU A 84 20.60 9.04 0.04
N LYS A 85 19.60 8.35 0.62
CA LYS A 85 18.17 8.69 0.48
C LYS A 85 17.81 10.11 0.91
N ASN A 86 18.44 10.64 1.96
CA ASN A 86 18.22 12.03 2.41
C ASN A 86 18.65 13.07 1.36
N THR A 87 19.78 12.82 0.69
CA THR A 87 20.26 13.68 -0.38
C THR A 87 19.36 13.53 -1.61
N ALA A 88 19.04 12.29 -2.00
CA ALA A 88 18.15 12.01 -3.12
C ALA A 88 16.78 12.69 -2.97
N LYS A 89 16.19 12.64 -1.76
CA LYS A 89 14.93 13.28 -1.40
C LYS A 89 14.93 14.79 -1.68
N GLN A 90 16.02 15.50 -1.37
CA GLN A 90 16.15 16.93 -1.65
C GLN A 90 16.17 17.21 -3.16
N TYR A 91 16.92 16.42 -3.93
CA TYR A 91 16.98 16.56 -5.39
C TYR A 91 15.65 16.25 -6.05
N PHE A 92 14.99 15.15 -5.68
CA PHE A 92 13.68 14.81 -6.23
C PHE A 92 12.61 15.83 -5.85
N SER A 93 12.59 16.33 -4.61
CA SER A 93 11.67 17.41 -4.20
C SER A 93 11.84 18.64 -5.08
N LYS A 94 13.08 19.05 -5.37
CA LYS A 94 13.33 20.18 -6.27
C LYS A 94 12.96 19.88 -7.72
N ALA A 95 13.17 18.65 -8.19
CA ALA A 95 12.71 18.22 -9.50
C ALA A 95 11.18 18.35 -9.63
N ILE A 96 10.41 17.91 -8.62
CA ILE A 96 8.94 18.01 -8.60
C ILE A 96 8.50 19.48 -8.68
N GLU A 97 9.07 20.35 -7.84
CA GLU A 97 8.76 21.79 -7.82
C GLU A 97 8.98 22.45 -9.20
N LEU A 98 10.08 22.11 -9.86
CA LEU A 98 10.40 22.63 -11.18
C LEU A 98 9.48 22.03 -12.27
N PHE A 99 9.13 20.74 -12.18
CA PHE A 99 8.26 20.05 -13.13
C PHE A 99 6.86 20.68 -13.21
N GLU A 100 6.29 21.17 -12.10
CA GLU A 100 4.97 21.81 -12.07
C GLU A 100 4.89 23.06 -12.95
N ASN A 101 6.01 23.78 -13.08
CA ASN A 101 6.11 25.03 -13.82
C ASN A 101 6.82 24.90 -15.18
N TYR A 102 7.25 23.68 -15.53
CA TYR A 102 8.04 23.44 -16.73
C TYR A 102 7.17 23.33 -17.99
N ASN A 103 7.65 23.85 -19.12
CA ASN A 103 6.93 23.75 -20.39
C ASN A 103 6.96 22.31 -20.92
N LYS A 104 5.82 21.61 -20.83
CA LYS A 104 5.63 20.21 -21.24
C LYS A 104 6.12 19.89 -22.65
N LYS A 105 6.16 20.86 -23.58
CA LYS A 105 6.59 20.65 -24.98
C LYS A 105 8.09 20.41 -25.16
N ASN A 106 8.90 20.64 -24.13
CA ASN A 106 10.36 20.61 -24.24
C ASN A 106 11.00 19.30 -23.73
N ILE A 107 10.23 18.33 -23.25
CA ILE A 107 10.74 17.06 -22.71
C ILE A 107 9.96 15.89 -23.34
N GLU A 108 10.66 15.00 -24.02
CA GLU A 108 10.10 13.71 -24.46
C GLU A 108 9.79 12.84 -23.22
N ASN A 109 8.64 12.16 -23.23
CA ASN A 109 8.17 11.30 -22.12
C ASN A 109 8.01 12.06 -20.78
N PHE A 110 7.57 13.31 -20.83
CA PHE A 110 7.38 14.17 -19.66
C PHE A 110 6.56 13.50 -18.54
N GLU A 111 5.47 12.81 -18.90
CA GLU A 111 4.59 12.14 -17.94
C GLU A 111 5.28 10.97 -17.24
N ASP A 112 6.05 10.16 -17.97
CA ASP A 112 6.81 9.03 -17.41
C ASP A 112 7.91 9.53 -16.46
N ILE A 113 8.64 10.59 -16.85
CA ILE A 113 9.68 11.18 -15.99
C ILE A 113 9.05 11.74 -14.72
N SER A 114 7.93 12.47 -14.84
CA SER A 114 7.23 13.02 -13.68
C SER A 114 6.75 11.91 -12.75
N LYS A 115 6.17 10.82 -13.28
CA LYS A 115 5.77 9.65 -12.49
C LYS A 115 6.98 9.02 -11.78
N ASN A 116 8.08 8.80 -12.49
CA ASN A 116 9.29 8.18 -11.93
C ASN A 116 9.91 9.01 -10.81
N ILE A 117 9.95 10.35 -10.95
CA ILE A 117 10.44 11.24 -9.89
C ILE A 117 9.58 11.11 -8.64
N LYS A 118 8.25 11.15 -8.78
CA LYS A 118 7.33 11.02 -7.66
C LYS A 118 7.50 9.68 -6.95
N ASN A 119 7.58 8.58 -7.71
CA ASN A 119 7.80 7.25 -7.16
C ASN A 119 9.12 7.15 -6.39
N LEU A 120 10.24 7.62 -6.96
CA LEU A 120 11.55 7.57 -6.29
C LEU A 120 11.62 8.52 -5.09
N TYR A 121 10.96 9.67 -5.16
CA TYR A 121 10.78 10.56 -4.02
C TYR A 121 10.06 9.83 -2.88
N SER A 122 8.92 9.19 -3.15
CA SER A 122 8.17 8.41 -2.17
C SER A 122 9.03 7.28 -1.57
N LEU A 123 9.80 6.56 -2.39
CA LEU A 123 10.68 5.48 -1.92
C LEU A 123 11.82 5.96 -1.01
N CYS A 124 12.16 7.25 -1.01
CA CYS A 124 13.12 7.79 -0.04
C CYS A 124 12.59 7.70 1.41
N PHE A 125 11.27 7.60 1.59
CA PHE A 125 10.61 7.50 2.89
C PHE A 125 10.36 6.05 3.35
N GLU A 126 10.64 5.06 2.51
CA GLU A 126 10.27 3.66 2.76
C GLU A 126 10.88 3.09 4.06
N ASP A 127 12.05 3.58 4.49
CA ASP A 127 12.70 3.13 5.74
C ASP A 127 12.72 4.24 6.83
N GLU A 128 11.87 5.27 6.72
CA GLU A 128 11.71 6.31 7.76
C GLU A 128 10.80 5.82 8.91
N ASP A 129 11.16 4.69 9.54
CA ASP A 129 10.37 4.04 10.61
C ASP A 129 10.99 4.18 12.01
N ASN A 130 11.99 5.06 12.16
CA ASN A 130 12.74 5.28 13.39
C ASN A 130 13.41 4.02 13.99
N GLY A 131 13.53 2.93 13.20
CA GLY A 131 14.11 1.66 13.62
C GLY A 131 13.24 0.83 14.57
N LEU A 132 11.96 1.19 14.76
CA LEU A 132 11.02 0.44 15.59
C LEU A 132 10.06 -0.39 14.73
N SER A 133 9.98 -1.69 15.02
CA SER A 133 9.03 -2.58 14.35
C SER A 133 7.59 -2.23 14.73
N PHE A 134 6.62 -2.57 13.88
CA PHE A 134 5.20 -2.36 14.18
C PHE A 134 4.80 -3.09 15.47
N ALA A 135 5.30 -4.31 15.70
CA ALA A 135 5.07 -5.04 16.94
C ALA A 135 5.60 -4.30 18.18
N GLN A 136 6.76 -3.64 18.08
CA GLN A 136 7.29 -2.80 19.17
C GLN A 136 6.42 -1.56 19.39
N ARG A 137 5.98 -0.90 18.32
CA ARG A 137 5.09 0.27 18.39
C ARG A 137 3.75 -0.07 19.03
N VAL A 138 3.18 -1.23 18.73
CA VAL A 138 1.96 -1.73 19.39
C VAL A 138 2.16 -1.90 20.89
N LYS A 139 3.29 -2.48 21.32
CA LYS A 139 3.62 -2.59 22.76
C LYS A 139 3.76 -1.22 23.41
N SER A 140 4.42 -0.28 22.75
CA SER A 140 4.56 1.11 23.22
C SER A 140 3.22 1.83 23.30
N PHE A 141 2.32 1.63 22.32
CA PHE A 141 0.97 2.18 22.32
C PHE A 141 0.18 1.71 23.55
N TRP A 142 0.15 0.40 23.81
CA TRP A 142 -0.58 -0.14 24.95
C TRP A 142 0.04 0.27 26.27
N LYS A 143 1.37 0.26 26.38
CA LYS A 143 2.06 0.77 27.57
C LYS A 143 1.68 2.22 27.85
N TRP A 144 1.73 3.08 26.83
CA TRP A 144 1.32 4.47 26.96
C TRP A 144 -0.15 4.57 27.39
N PHE A 145 -1.05 3.79 26.79
CA PHE A 145 -2.47 3.84 27.14
C PHE A 145 -2.73 3.43 28.59
N GLU A 146 -2.06 2.38 29.07
CA GLU A 146 -2.14 1.94 30.46
C GLU A 146 -1.59 2.99 31.44
N ASP A 147 -0.43 3.57 31.12
CA ASP A 147 0.24 4.56 31.96
C ASP A 147 -0.60 5.87 32.06
N ASN A 148 -1.44 6.15 31.06
CA ASN A 148 -2.27 7.37 30.99
C ASN A 148 -3.79 7.10 31.21
N GLU A 149 -4.21 5.87 31.51
CA GLU A 149 -5.63 5.49 31.59
C GLU A 149 -6.43 6.34 32.58
N ALA A 150 -5.85 6.62 33.76
CA ALA A 150 -6.49 7.41 34.79
C ALA A 150 -6.69 8.88 34.37
N GLU A 151 -5.75 9.43 33.59
CA GLU A 151 -5.88 10.78 33.02
C GLU A 151 -6.97 10.81 31.95
N ILE A 152 -6.98 9.81 31.05
CA ILE A 152 -8.01 9.67 30.01
C ILE A 152 -9.39 9.55 30.65
N ASP A 153 -9.54 8.73 31.69
CA ASP A 153 -10.77 8.57 32.46
C ASP A 153 -11.26 9.89 33.06
N ASN A 154 -10.35 10.67 33.65
CA ASN A 154 -10.66 11.98 34.21
C ASN A 154 -11.11 12.97 33.13
N ILE A 155 -10.46 12.97 31.97
CA ILE A 155 -10.83 13.82 30.82
C ILE A 155 -12.24 13.45 30.31
N ILE A 156 -12.56 12.16 30.17
CA ILE A 156 -13.88 11.66 29.74
C ILE A 156 -14.96 12.11 30.73
N LYS A 157 -14.74 11.89 32.03
CA LYS A 157 -15.72 12.22 33.08
C LYS A 157 -16.00 13.72 33.15
N ASN A 158 -14.98 14.55 32.95
CA ASN A 158 -15.11 16.01 33.00
C ASN A 158 -15.59 16.63 31.68
N LYS A 159 -15.92 15.81 30.65
CA LYS A 159 -16.35 16.27 29.31
C LYS A 159 -15.40 17.33 28.71
N ASN A 160 -14.11 17.21 28.98
CA ASN A 160 -13.14 18.18 28.49
C ASN A 160 -12.95 18.00 26.97
N LYS A 161 -12.81 19.11 26.23
CA LYS A 161 -12.72 19.13 24.77
C LYS A 161 -11.39 18.64 24.21
N ASP A 162 -10.40 18.41 25.07
CA ASP A 162 -9.01 18.16 24.64
C ASP A 162 -8.64 16.67 24.54
N ILE A 163 -9.60 15.76 24.69
CA ILE A 163 -9.32 14.32 24.66
C ILE A 163 -8.74 13.83 23.33
N VAL A 164 -9.19 14.41 22.22
CA VAL A 164 -8.73 14.05 20.88
C VAL A 164 -7.25 14.43 20.73
N HIS A 165 -6.87 15.62 21.17
CA HIS A 165 -5.47 16.06 21.13
C HIS A 165 -4.59 15.17 22.01
N PHE A 166 -5.03 14.86 23.23
CA PHE A 166 -4.30 14.01 24.15
C PHE A 166 -4.07 12.60 23.59
N LEU A 167 -5.13 11.96 23.07
CA LEU A 167 -5.06 10.61 22.50
C LEU A 167 -4.37 10.56 21.13
N SER A 168 -4.25 11.69 20.43
CA SER A 168 -3.43 11.78 19.21
C SER A 168 -1.97 11.46 19.50
N ASN A 169 -1.48 11.72 20.72
CA ASN A 169 -0.13 11.30 21.12
C ASN A 169 0.01 9.77 21.14
N ALA A 170 -1.05 9.04 21.51
CA ALA A 170 -1.08 7.58 21.46
C ALA A 170 -1.03 7.09 20.00
N ALA A 171 -1.92 7.61 19.15
CA ALA A 171 -2.02 7.19 17.76
C ALA A 171 -0.71 7.40 16.99
N LYS A 172 -0.01 8.52 17.24
CA LYS A 172 1.30 8.84 16.65
C LYS A 172 2.42 7.86 17.01
N ILE A 173 2.29 7.08 18.08
CA ILE A 173 3.23 5.99 18.37
C ILE A 173 3.19 4.94 17.24
N ILE A 174 1.99 4.71 16.68
CA ILE A 174 1.80 3.79 15.56
C ILE A 174 2.11 4.48 14.24
N SER A 175 1.43 5.58 13.92
CA SER A 175 1.58 6.32 12.67
C SER A 175 0.97 7.72 12.77
N ASP A 176 1.56 8.70 12.09
CA ASP A 176 1.01 10.05 11.96
C ASP A 176 -0.32 10.09 11.18
N ASN A 177 -0.60 9.06 10.38
CA ASN A 177 -1.79 8.96 9.52
C ASN A 177 -2.94 8.16 10.16
N LEU A 178 -2.79 7.71 11.42
CA LEU A 178 -3.77 6.87 12.08
C LEU A 178 -4.85 7.70 12.77
N ALA A 179 -6.02 7.77 12.14
CA ALA A 179 -7.20 8.44 12.68
C ALA A 179 -7.97 7.53 13.65
N PHE A 180 -8.72 8.15 14.57
CA PHE A 180 -9.55 7.43 15.53
C PHE A 180 -10.75 8.26 15.97
N ASN A 181 -11.78 7.57 16.47
CA ASN A 181 -12.97 8.12 17.08
C ASN A 181 -13.07 7.65 18.54
N ILE A 182 -13.46 8.57 19.42
CA ILE A 182 -13.81 8.26 20.82
C ILE A 182 -15.31 8.39 20.97
N GLY A 183 -15.95 7.25 21.23
CA GLY A 183 -17.36 7.18 21.56
C GLY A 183 -17.63 7.45 23.04
N ARG A 184 -18.91 7.55 23.39
CA ARG A 184 -19.34 7.44 24.79
C ARG A 184 -19.05 6.04 25.32
N ASN A 185 -18.98 5.89 26.65
CA ASN A 185 -18.80 4.61 27.33
C ASN A 185 -17.47 3.90 27.01
N TYR A 186 -16.36 4.64 26.93
CA TYR A 186 -15.01 4.07 26.76
C TYR A 186 -14.86 3.22 25.48
N ASN A 187 -15.52 3.67 24.41
CA ASN A 187 -15.38 3.07 23.08
C ASN A 187 -14.30 3.83 22.30
N PHE A 188 -13.28 3.11 21.85
CA PHE A 188 -12.22 3.62 20.97
C PHE A 188 -12.30 2.87 19.65
N THR A 189 -12.34 3.60 18.54
CA THR A 189 -12.40 2.98 17.21
C THR A 189 -11.39 3.64 16.30
N PHE A 190 -10.48 2.86 15.72
CA PHE A 190 -9.65 3.38 14.63
C PHE A 190 -10.53 3.67 13.40
N ASN A 191 -10.13 4.64 12.59
CA ASN A 191 -10.80 5.01 11.35
C ASN A 191 -9.82 4.73 10.21
N ILE A 192 -10.25 3.95 9.22
CA ILE A 192 -9.41 3.58 8.09
C ILE A 192 -9.29 4.75 7.12
N ASP A 193 -10.36 5.52 6.93
CA ASP A 193 -10.34 6.77 6.16
C ASP A 193 -9.70 6.58 4.77
N GLY A 194 -10.17 5.55 4.06
CA GLY A 194 -9.69 5.15 2.73
C GLY A 194 -8.29 4.51 2.68
N LYS A 195 -7.56 4.44 3.80
CA LYS A 195 -6.18 3.91 3.87
C LYS A 195 -6.19 2.39 4.06
N ASN A 196 -6.46 1.66 2.97
CA ASN A 196 -6.71 0.21 3.00
C ASN A 196 -5.67 -0.64 3.76
N TYR A 197 -4.40 -0.22 3.78
CA TYR A 197 -3.36 -0.94 4.52
C TYR A 197 -3.66 -1.06 6.02
N LEU A 198 -4.44 -0.12 6.59
CA LEU A 198 -4.83 -0.14 8.00
C LEU A 198 -5.75 -1.31 8.35
N PHE A 199 -6.50 -1.89 7.41
CA PHE A 199 -7.29 -3.11 7.66
C PHE A 199 -6.40 -4.29 8.05
N TYR A 200 -5.13 -4.27 7.65
CA TYR A 200 -4.15 -5.32 7.91
C TYR A 200 -3.27 -5.01 9.13
N LEU A 201 -3.26 -3.76 9.62
CA LEU A 201 -2.44 -3.35 10.77
C LEU A 201 -3.26 -3.18 12.05
N THR A 202 -4.42 -2.53 11.97
CA THR A 202 -5.21 -2.19 13.17
C THR A 202 -5.75 -3.40 13.93
N PRO A 203 -6.12 -4.56 13.33
CA PRO A 203 -6.51 -5.73 14.10
C PRO A 203 -5.38 -6.25 14.99
N ARG A 204 -4.14 -6.13 14.54
CA ARG A 204 -2.96 -6.49 15.32
C ARG A 204 -2.76 -5.57 16.52
N ILE A 205 -3.14 -4.29 16.45
CA ILE A 205 -3.14 -3.42 17.63
C ILE A 205 -4.10 -4.00 18.66
N ILE A 206 -5.33 -4.34 18.25
CA ILE A 206 -6.39 -4.79 19.17
C ILE A 206 -6.09 -6.15 19.79
N SER A 207 -5.43 -7.06 19.07
CA SER A 207 -5.08 -8.39 19.60
C SER A 207 -4.12 -8.33 20.80
N ASP A 208 -3.39 -7.22 20.98
CA ASP A 208 -2.49 -6.98 22.12
C ASP A 208 -3.12 -6.17 23.25
N MET A 209 -4.42 -5.88 23.19
CA MET A 209 -5.11 -5.13 24.23
C MET A 209 -4.92 -5.81 25.61
N PRO A 210 -4.36 -5.11 26.60
CA PRO A 210 -4.17 -5.64 27.94
C PRO A 210 -5.49 -6.02 28.63
N GLU A 211 -5.50 -7.15 29.35
CA GLU A 211 -6.70 -7.69 30.02
C GLU A 211 -7.36 -6.68 30.97
N LYS A 212 -6.58 -5.93 31.75
CA LYS A 212 -7.13 -4.92 32.69
C LYS A 212 -7.93 -3.81 31.99
N LEU A 213 -7.64 -3.53 30.72
CA LEU A 213 -8.38 -2.52 29.96
C LEU A 213 -9.69 -3.10 29.41
N LYS A 214 -9.76 -4.41 29.14
CA LYS A 214 -10.95 -5.06 28.53
C LYS A 214 -12.18 -5.01 29.42
N GLU A 215 -12.00 -4.87 30.74
CA GLU A 215 -13.11 -4.73 31.69
C GLU A 215 -13.88 -3.41 31.51
N LYS A 216 -13.22 -2.39 30.97
CA LYS A 216 -13.75 -1.02 30.93
C LYS A 216 -13.85 -0.46 29.51
N TRP A 217 -12.85 -0.72 28.69
CA TRP A 217 -12.70 -0.19 27.35
C TRP A 217 -13.12 -1.21 26.30
N THR A 218 -13.74 -0.72 25.24
CA THR A 218 -13.95 -1.48 24.01
C THR A 218 -13.16 -0.83 22.89
N PHE A 219 -12.21 -1.58 22.32
CA PHE A 219 -11.42 -1.14 21.18
C PHE A 219 -11.85 -1.85 19.91
N MET A 220 -11.86 -1.10 18.81
CA MET A 220 -12.29 -1.59 17.50
C MET A 220 -11.25 -1.22 16.44
N PRO A 221 -10.87 -2.18 15.57
CA PRO A 221 -9.85 -1.95 14.55
C PRO A 221 -10.32 -1.01 13.43
N PHE A 222 -11.63 -0.88 13.24
CA PHE A 222 -12.26 -0.01 12.25
C PHE A 222 -13.73 0.21 12.62
N ILE A 223 -14.40 1.16 11.95
CA ILE A 223 -15.77 1.55 12.24
C ILE A 223 -16.73 0.36 12.05
N PRO A 224 -17.48 -0.03 13.10
CA PRO A 224 -18.48 -1.10 12.98
C PRO A 224 -19.76 -0.63 12.29
N SER A 225 -20.60 -1.60 11.94
CA SER A 225 -21.99 -1.32 11.60
C SER A 225 -22.76 -0.67 12.76
N SER A 226 -23.65 0.27 12.42
CA SER A 226 -24.67 0.79 13.34
C SER A 226 -25.82 -0.18 13.57
N ASN A 227 -25.84 -1.33 12.89
CA ASN A 227 -26.91 -2.33 12.88
C ASN A 227 -28.28 -1.74 12.49
N GLY A 228 -28.27 -0.84 11.51
CA GLY A 228 -29.48 -0.17 11.02
C GLY A 228 -30.04 0.90 11.96
N VAL A 229 -29.28 1.30 12.98
CA VAL A 229 -29.65 2.44 13.84
C VAL A 229 -29.55 3.73 13.03
N ASN A 230 -30.63 4.52 13.05
CA ASN A 230 -30.65 5.86 12.46
C ASN A 230 -29.77 6.81 13.29
N PHE A 231 -29.00 7.65 12.59
CA PHE A 231 -28.22 8.73 13.18
C PHE A 231 -28.28 9.96 12.29
N THR A 232 -27.78 11.08 12.79
CA THR A 232 -27.75 12.35 12.06
C THR A 232 -26.30 12.82 11.96
N ILE A 233 -25.87 13.22 10.77
CA ILE A 233 -24.63 13.97 10.59
C ILE A 233 -24.97 15.43 10.30
N GLU A 234 -24.21 16.35 10.88
CA GLU A 234 -24.33 17.78 10.64
C GLU A 234 -23.12 18.28 9.84
N ILE A 235 -23.36 18.76 8.62
CA ILE A 235 -22.31 19.22 7.68
C ILE A 235 -22.78 20.51 7.03
N HIS A 236 -21.94 21.56 7.05
CA HIS A 236 -22.25 22.88 6.49
C HIS A 236 -23.63 23.43 6.91
N ASN A 237 -24.00 23.25 8.20
CA ASN A 237 -25.31 23.61 8.79
C ASN A 237 -26.52 22.83 8.25
N LYS A 238 -26.29 21.75 7.48
CA LYS A 238 -27.33 20.80 7.09
C LYS A 238 -27.30 19.60 8.00
N ARG A 239 -28.48 19.11 8.36
CA ARG A 239 -28.66 17.92 9.19
C ARG A 239 -29.21 16.81 8.32
N ILE A 240 -28.37 15.82 8.04
CA ILE A 240 -28.71 14.69 7.18
C ILE A 240 -28.98 13.49 8.07
N GLU A 241 -30.20 12.99 8.07
CA GLU A 241 -30.56 11.76 8.77
C GLU A 241 -30.30 10.55 7.87
N THR A 242 -29.66 9.51 8.41
CA THR A 242 -29.31 8.29 7.66
C THR A 242 -30.54 7.59 7.08
N GLN A 243 -31.69 7.67 7.75
CA GLN A 243 -32.97 7.14 7.25
C GLN A 243 -33.52 7.87 6.01
N ASP A 244 -33.10 9.13 5.79
CA ASP A 244 -33.50 9.96 4.65
C ASP A 244 -32.49 9.92 3.49
N VAL A 245 -31.41 9.14 3.64
CA VAL A 245 -30.53 8.79 2.53
C VAL A 245 -31.07 7.51 1.91
N PHE A 246 -31.41 7.57 0.63
CA PHE A 246 -32.00 6.46 -0.12
C PHE A 246 -30.98 5.86 -1.08
N VAL A 247 -30.95 4.53 -1.19
CA VAL A 247 -30.07 3.81 -2.11
C VAL A 247 -30.88 2.86 -2.98
N LYS A 248 -30.59 2.88 -4.29
CA LYS A 248 -30.93 1.79 -5.21
C LYS A 248 -29.72 0.87 -5.25
N ILE A 249 -29.96 -0.43 -5.24
CA ILE A 249 -28.92 -1.45 -5.10
C ILE A 249 -29.00 -2.39 -6.30
N GLU A 250 -27.86 -2.63 -6.93
CA GLU A 250 -27.68 -3.66 -7.95
C GLU A 250 -26.64 -4.67 -7.45
N PHE A 251 -26.95 -5.97 -7.55
CA PHE A 251 -26.06 -7.03 -7.11
C PHE A 251 -25.41 -7.70 -8.32
N ASP A 252 -24.08 -7.69 -8.32
CA ASP A 252 -23.24 -8.42 -9.26
C ASP A 252 -22.91 -9.81 -8.66
N ASP A 253 -23.61 -10.83 -9.14
CA ASP A 253 -23.47 -12.23 -8.69
C ASP A 253 -22.13 -12.85 -9.15
N GLU A 254 -21.48 -12.31 -10.17
CA GLU A 254 -20.19 -12.83 -10.64
C GLU A 254 -19.07 -12.47 -9.67
N ASN A 255 -19.11 -11.24 -9.14
CA ASN A 255 -18.05 -10.70 -8.27
C ASN A 255 -18.44 -10.63 -6.79
N ASP A 256 -19.68 -11.02 -6.44
CA ASP A 256 -20.26 -10.84 -5.11
C ASP A 256 -20.20 -9.37 -4.64
N LYS A 257 -20.47 -8.42 -5.55
CA LYS A 257 -20.38 -6.97 -5.28
C LYS A 257 -21.72 -6.27 -5.42
N PHE A 258 -21.84 -5.11 -4.78
CA PHE A 258 -23.01 -4.26 -4.84
C PHE A 258 -22.64 -2.88 -5.40
N ASP A 259 -23.41 -2.46 -6.38
CA ASP A 259 -23.37 -1.10 -6.93
C ASP A 259 -24.53 -0.30 -6.37
N LEU A 260 -24.24 0.95 -6.00
CA LEU A 260 -25.21 1.82 -5.36
C LEU A 260 -25.53 3.02 -6.26
N VAL A 261 -26.79 3.42 -6.26
CA VAL A 261 -27.18 4.77 -6.68
C VAL A 261 -27.88 5.44 -5.51
N PHE A 262 -27.32 6.51 -4.97
CA PHE A 262 -27.87 7.18 -3.79
C PHE A 262 -28.61 8.48 -4.13
N TYR A 263 -29.55 8.83 -3.26
CA TYR A 263 -30.32 10.06 -3.32
C TYR A 263 -30.58 10.58 -1.91
N ASN A 264 -30.29 11.86 -1.70
CA ASN A 264 -30.80 12.65 -0.60
C ASN A 264 -30.96 14.10 -1.10
N LYS A 265 -31.98 14.81 -0.61
CA LYS A 265 -32.25 16.17 -1.09
C LYS A 265 -31.10 17.13 -0.74
N ASP A 266 -30.61 17.08 0.49
CA ASP A 266 -29.57 17.97 0.98
C ASP A 266 -28.19 17.64 0.41
N LEU A 267 -27.92 16.34 0.16
CA LEU A 267 -26.70 15.91 -0.53
C LEU A 267 -26.60 16.45 -1.96
N ASN A 268 -27.74 16.58 -2.66
CA ASN A 268 -27.78 17.07 -4.05
C ASN A 268 -27.50 18.57 -4.20
N ASP A 269 -27.45 19.30 -3.10
CA ASP A 269 -27.11 20.73 -3.10
C ASP A 269 -25.58 20.96 -2.99
N PHE A 270 -24.80 19.94 -2.63
CA PHE A 270 -23.34 20.01 -2.63
C PHE A 270 -22.79 19.74 -4.03
N ASP A 271 -21.52 20.07 -4.27
CA ASP A 271 -20.85 19.59 -5.48
C ASP A 271 -20.70 18.06 -5.44
N LYS A 272 -20.39 17.49 -6.60
CA LYS A 272 -20.41 16.04 -6.79
C LYS A 272 -19.37 15.33 -5.91
N GLU A 273 -18.16 15.88 -5.77
CA GLU A 273 -17.09 15.26 -4.98
C GLU A 273 -17.42 15.32 -3.49
N GLU A 274 -17.88 16.48 -3.03
CA GLU A 274 -18.30 16.65 -1.63
C GLU A 274 -19.48 15.73 -1.28
N ALA A 275 -20.49 15.63 -2.16
CA ALA A 275 -21.62 14.74 -1.95
C ALA A 275 -21.22 13.26 -1.85
N TYR A 276 -20.24 12.81 -2.64
CA TYR A 276 -19.69 11.46 -2.52
C TYR A 276 -18.96 11.26 -1.19
N ASN A 277 -18.08 12.18 -0.81
CA ASN A 277 -17.32 12.08 0.45
C ASN A 277 -18.27 11.98 1.65
N ILE A 278 -19.32 12.82 1.66
CA ILE A 278 -20.35 12.77 2.71
C ILE A 278 -21.13 11.45 2.64
N PHE A 279 -21.52 10.98 1.44
CA PHE A 279 -22.24 9.73 1.30
C PHE A 279 -21.43 8.53 1.82
N PHE A 280 -20.16 8.41 1.45
CA PHE A 280 -19.29 7.33 1.93
C PHE A 280 -19.12 7.40 3.44
N LEU A 281 -18.92 8.59 4.01
CA LEU A 281 -18.89 8.79 5.47
C LEU A 281 -20.16 8.26 6.15
N ILE A 282 -21.36 8.63 5.65
CA ILE A 282 -22.64 8.15 6.23
C ILE A 282 -22.78 6.64 6.04
N MET A 283 -22.47 6.12 4.84
CA MET A 283 -22.59 4.71 4.52
C MET A 283 -21.68 3.85 5.39
N GLU A 284 -20.41 4.21 5.56
CA GLU A 284 -19.45 3.48 6.39
C GLU A 284 -19.82 3.51 7.87
N ASN A 285 -20.32 4.65 8.37
CA ASN A 285 -20.88 4.71 9.73
C ASN A 285 -22.18 3.91 9.88
N SER A 286 -22.88 3.61 8.78
CA SER A 286 -24.10 2.80 8.79
C SER A 286 -23.82 1.31 8.72
N ILE A 287 -23.05 0.85 7.73
CA ILE A 287 -22.83 -0.59 7.45
C ILE A 287 -21.49 -1.12 7.96
N GLY A 288 -20.61 -0.23 8.43
CA GLY A 288 -19.24 -0.52 8.86
C GLY A 288 -18.24 -0.49 7.69
N GLU A 289 -17.01 -0.07 8.00
CA GLU A 289 -15.90 0.03 7.03
C GLU A 289 -15.54 -1.34 6.43
N GLY A 290 -15.56 -2.41 7.25
CA GLY A 290 -15.24 -3.76 6.79
C GLY A 290 -16.24 -4.29 5.74
N LEU A 291 -17.54 -4.13 5.99
CA LEU A 291 -18.56 -4.57 5.03
C LEU A 291 -18.54 -3.70 3.76
N SER A 292 -18.36 -2.38 3.93
CA SER A 292 -18.16 -1.42 2.84
C SER A 292 -17.04 -1.88 1.91
N ARG A 293 -15.84 -2.07 2.47
CA ARG A 293 -14.63 -2.49 1.74
C ARG A 293 -14.77 -3.83 1.04
N VAL A 294 -15.49 -4.79 1.64
CA VAL A 294 -15.64 -6.13 1.08
C VAL A 294 -16.66 -6.16 -0.06
N TYR A 295 -17.77 -5.42 0.04
CA TYR A 295 -18.94 -5.66 -0.81
C TYR A 295 -19.35 -4.49 -1.70
N ILE A 296 -19.03 -3.23 -1.36
CA ILE A 296 -19.39 -2.09 -2.19
C ILE A 296 -18.33 -1.89 -3.27
N ARG A 297 -18.74 -1.85 -4.54
CA ARG A 297 -17.82 -1.64 -5.68
C ARG A 297 -17.75 -0.19 -6.11
N TYR A 298 -18.90 0.45 -6.31
CA TYR A 298 -18.99 1.89 -6.51
C TYR A 298 -20.36 2.41 -6.09
N ALA A 299 -20.45 3.73 -5.96
CA ALA A 299 -21.69 4.46 -5.73
C ALA A 299 -21.79 5.63 -6.72
N ASP A 300 -22.99 5.88 -7.25
CA ASP A 300 -23.31 7.05 -8.06
C ASP A 300 -24.43 7.88 -7.43
N ILE A 301 -24.49 9.18 -7.73
CA ILE A 301 -25.50 10.09 -7.21
C ILE A 301 -26.65 10.26 -8.20
N SER A 302 -27.88 10.30 -7.69
CA SER A 302 -29.05 10.70 -8.47
C SER A 302 -29.61 12.04 -8.00
N ASN A 303 -29.94 12.91 -8.95
CA ASN A 303 -30.59 14.20 -8.69
C ASN A 303 -32.07 14.09 -8.33
N ARG A 304 -32.66 12.88 -8.43
CA ARG A 304 -34.05 12.60 -8.08
C ARG A 304 -34.17 11.25 -7.41
N LYS A 305 -35.18 11.09 -6.56
CA LYS A 305 -35.50 9.79 -5.97
C LYS A 305 -35.97 8.84 -7.07
N LEU A 306 -35.25 7.72 -7.24
CA LEU A 306 -35.61 6.67 -8.20
C LEU A 306 -36.63 5.70 -7.58
N ASN A 307 -37.31 4.93 -8.45
CA ASN A 307 -38.18 3.85 -8.01
C ASN A 307 -37.37 2.73 -7.32
N ASN A 308 -37.97 2.09 -6.33
CA ASN A 308 -37.41 0.95 -5.57
C ASN A 308 -36.13 1.26 -4.77
N MET A 309 -35.85 2.52 -4.47
CA MET A 309 -34.81 2.84 -3.48
C MET A 309 -35.27 2.48 -2.07
N ILE A 310 -34.35 1.97 -1.25
CA ILE A 310 -34.56 1.71 0.17
C ILE A 310 -33.79 2.74 1.03
N PRO A 311 -34.22 3.02 2.27
CA PRO A 311 -33.41 3.76 3.22
C PRO A 311 -32.04 3.11 3.44
N LEU A 312 -30.99 3.91 3.61
CA LEU A 312 -29.61 3.44 3.80
C LEU A 312 -29.47 2.56 5.05
N VAL A 313 -30.27 2.81 6.10
CA VAL A 313 -30.32 1.97 7.31
C VAL A 313 -30.72 0.50 7.05
N GLU A 314 -31.36 0.21 5.91
CA GLU A 314 -31.72 -1.17 5.52
C GLU A 314 -30.64 -1.84 4.62
N LEU A 315 -29.60 -1.11 4.20
CA LEU A 315 -28.59 -1.59 3.24
C LEU A 315 -27.85 -2.83 3.74
N GLU A 316 -27.34 -2.82 4.98
CA GLU A 316 -26.61 -3.96 5.54
C GLU A 316 -27.48 -5.23 5.54
N LYS A 317 -28.74 -5.11 5.97
CA LYS A 317 -29.69 -6.21 6.02
C LYS A 317 -30.01 -6.71 4.62
N TYR A 318 -30.13 -5.82 3.63
CA TYR A 318 -30.28 -6.19 2.24
C TYR A 318 -29.07 -7.01 1.76
N ILE A 319 -27.84 -6.51 1.95
CA ILE A 319 -26.59 -7.20 1.58
C ILE A 319 -26.55 -8.60 2.20
N LYS A 320 -26.74 -8.71 3.52
CA LYS A 320 -26.71 -10.01 4.23
C LYS A 320 -27.75 -10.99 3.71
N LYS A 321 -28.98 -10.51 3.42
CA LYS A 321 -30.06 -11.35 2.86
C LYS A 321 -29.72 -11.83 1.45
N THR A 322 -29.24 -10.94 0.59
CA THR A 322 -28.85 -11.28 -0.79
C THR A 322 -27.73 -12.31 -0.79
N LEU A 323 -26.65 -12.09 -0.02
CA LEU A 323 -25.56 -13.05 0.09
C LEU A 323 -26.03 -14.41 0.62
N SER A 324 -26.92 -14.41 1.62
CA SER A 324 -27.50 -15.65 2.16
C SER A 324 -28.37 -16.39 1.13
N PHE A 325 -29.15 -15.66 0.32
CA PHE A 325 -29.95 -16.22 -0.76
C PHE A 325 -29.06 -16.90 -1.82
N HIS A 326 -27.91 -16.32 -2.13
CA HIS A 326 -26.88 -16.89 -3.02
C HIS A 326 -25.96 -17.90 -2.31
N ARG A 327 -26.25 -18.28 -1.06
CA ARG A 327 -25.47 -19.23 -0.23
C ARG A 327 -23.99 -18.82 -0.04
N LYS A 328 -23.71 -17.52 -0.08
CA LYS A 328 -22.37 -16.96 0.13
C LYS A 328 -22.10 -16.78 1.63
N LYS A 329 -20.86 -17.06 2.06
CA LYS A 329 -20.40 -16.74 3.42
C LYS A 329 -20.22 -15.23 3.54
N ILE A 330 -20.76 -14.63 4.59
CA ILE A 330 -20.60 -13.20 4.86
C ILE A 330 -19.21 -12.97 5.47
N ILE A 331 -18.45 -12.04 4.86
CA ILE A 331 -17.11 -11.64 5.28
C ILE A 331 -17.20 -10.20 5.78
N THR A 332 -16.83 -9.97 7.03
CA THR A 332 -16.86 -8.63 7.64
C THR A 332 -15.48 -8.06 7.94
N ASN A 333 -14.45 -8.91 7.95
CA ASN A 333 -13.06 -8.51 8.08
C ASN A 333 -12.37 -8.68 6.72
N PRO A 334 -11.85 -7.59 6.10
CA PRO A 334 -11.18 -7.66 4.80
C PRO A 334 -10.02 -8.67 4.71
N ILE A 335 -9.32 -8.95 5.81
CA ILE A 335 -8.25 -9.97 5.85
C ILE A 335 -8.76 -11.35 5.40
N ASN A 336 -10.03 -11.64 5.63
CA ASN A 336 -10.64 -12.93 5.29
C ASN A 336 -11.20 -12.98 3.86
N GLN A 337 -11.13 -11.89 3.10
CA GLN A 337 -11.58 -11.84 1.71
C GLN A 337 -10.46 -12.26 0.77
N TYR A 338 -10.40 -13.54 0.39
CA TYR A 338 -9.47 -14.01 -0.62
C TYR A 338 -10.06 -13.92 -2.02
N LEU A 339 -9.30 -13.31 -2.94
CA LEU A 339 -9.61 -13.22 -4.36
C LEU A 339 -8.61 -14.07 -5.14
N ALA A 340 -9.12 -14.86 -6.09
CA ALA A 340 -8.29 -15.55 -7.07
C ALA A 340 -7.99 -14.63 -8.25
N TYR A 341 -6.80 -14.75 -8.81
CA TYR A 341 -6.40 -14.03 -10.00
C TYR A 341 -5.55 -14.92 -10.90
N THR A 342 -5.55 -14.62 -12.20
CA THR A 342 -4.72 -15.27 -13.20
C THR A 342 -4.00 -14.22 -14.03
N SER A 343 -2.85 -14.61 -14.59
CA SER A 343 -2.07 -13.78 -15.48
C SER A 343 -1.47 -14.63 -16.58
N GLU A 344 -1.24 -14.04 -17.75
CA GLU A 344 -0.41 -14.65 -18.79
C GLU A 344 1.06 -14.41 -18.47
N PRO A 345 1.88 -15.47 -18.31
CA PRO A 345 3.31 -15.32 -18.05
C PRO A 345 4.01 -14.56 -19.18
N ARG A 346 4.86 -13.61 -18.82
CA ARG A 346 5.63 -12.79 -19.76
C ARG A 346 7.08 -13.28 -19.80
N GLN A 347 7.68 -13.27 -20.98
CA GLN A 347 9.09 -13.57 -21.13
C GLN A 347 9.93 -12.39 -20.58
N SER A 348 10.29 -12.47 -19.30
CA SER A 348 11.00 -11.42 -18.57
C SER A 348 11.83 -12.04 -17.45
N ASN A 349 12.95 -11.40 -17.11
CA ASN A 349 13.73 -11.73 -15.92
C ASN A 349 13.16 -11.07 -14.64
N ALA A 350 12.14 -10.23 -14.77
CA ALA A 350 11.47 -9.63 -13.63
C ALA A 350 10.70 -10.70 -12.85
N LEU A 351 10.82 -10.69 -11.53
CA LEU A 351 10.03 -11.56 -10.65
C LEU A 351 8.54 -11.30 -10.84
N ARG A 352 7.72 -12.31 -10.55
CA ARG A 352 6.25 -12.32 -10.63
C ARG A 352 5.65 -12.14 -12.03
N TYR A 353 6.47 -11.89 -13.06
CA TYR A 353 6.01 -11.88 -14.45
C TYR A 353 5.82 -13.30 -14.99
N ASP A 354 6.29 -14.31 -14.26
CA ASP A 354 6.06 -15.72 -14.54
C ASP A 354 4.75 -16.25 -13.92
N ILE A 355 4.01 -15.46 -13.12
CA ILE A 355 2.78 -15.89 -12.43
C ILE A 355 1.71 -16.34 -13.44
N ILE A 356 1.15 -17.51 -13.18
CA ILE A 356 0.01 -18.11 -13.91
C ILE A 356 -1.28 -17.84 -13.13
N ALA A 357 -1.28 -18.15 -11.84
CA ALA A 357 -2.44 -18.01 -10.97
C ALA A 357 -2.01 -17.78 -9.52
N GLY A 358 -2.87 -17.11 -8.75
CA GLY A 358 -2.66 -16.90 -7.34
C GLY A 358 -3.93 -16.55 -6.59
N THR A 359 -3.80 -16.45 -5.28
CA THR A 359 -4.83 -15.92 -4.38
C THR A 359 -4.23 -14.82 -3.51
N THR A 360 -5.03 -13.81 -3.18
CA THR A 360 -4.62 -12.72 -2.29
C THR A 360 -5.80 -12.19 -1.50
N SER A 361 -5.56 -11.82 -0.25
CA SER A 361 -6.49 -11.07 0.58
C SER A 361 -6.35 -9.56 0.43
N TYR A 362 -5.32 -9.08 -0.27
CA TYR A 362 -5.04 -7.67 -0.48
C TYR A 362 -4.65 -7.41 -1.94
N TYR A 363 -5.66 -7.37 -2.81
CA TYR A 363 -5.49 -7.28 -4.27
C TYR A 363 -4.75 -6.02 -4.71
N GLU A 364 -4.91 -4.91 -4.01
CA GLU A 364 -4.24 -3.65 -4.29
C GLU A 364 -2.72 -3.81 -4.31
N THR A 365 -2.13 -4.60 -3.40
CA THR A 365 -0.69 -4.89 -3.42
C THR A 365 -0.22 -5.63 -4.67
N VAL A 366 -1.06 -6.52 -5.22
CA VAL A 366 -0.77 -7.20 -6.49
C VAL A 366 -0.85 -6.20 -7.65
N ASN A 367 -1.90 -5.38 -7.67
CA ASN A 367 -2.08 -4.34 -8.67
C ASN A 367 -0.93 -3.30 -8.65
N ASP A 368 -0.53 -2.88 -7.45
CA ASP A 368 0.54 -1.91 -7.21
C ASP A 368 1.89 -2.43 -7.68
N TYR A 369 2.18 -3.72 -7.49
CA TYR A 369 3.39 -4.34 -8.02
C TYR A 369 3.51 -4.17 -9.54
N TYR A 370 2.44 -4.42 -10.29
CA TYR A 370 2.47 -4.32 -11.75
C TYR A 370 2.44 -2.87 -12.24
N ASN A 371 1.71 -1.98 -11.56
CA ASN A 371 1.57 -0.57 -11.91
C ASN A 371 2.69 0.34 -11.38
N GLU A 372 3.61 -0.23 -10.59
CA GLU A 372 4.70 0.49 -9.92
C GLU A 372 4.17 1.61 -9.01
N ASN A 373 3.06 1.33 -8.33
CA ASN A 373 2.57 2.15 -7.25
C ASN A 373 3.25 1.70 -5.95
N THR A 374 3.67 2.66 -5.13
CA THR A 374 4.43 2.39 -3.91
C THR A 374 3.76 2.94 -2.65
N ASP A 375 2.59 3.57 -2.79
CA ASP A 375 1.97 4.32 -1.70
C ASP A 375 1.68 3.43 -0.48
N ASP A 376 0.96 2.32 -0.68
CA ASP A 376 0.57 1.42 0.42
C ASP A 376 1.79 0.79 1.10
N ILE A 377 2.78 0.32 0.35
CA ILE A 377 3.97 -0.32 0.93
C ILE A 377 4.83 0.66 1.73
N ILE A 378 4.86 1.95 1.35
CA ILE A 378 5.58 2.99 2.07
C ILE A 378 4.85 3.31 3.36
N GLU A 379 3.52 3.44 3.32
CA GLU A 379 2.74 3.68 4.52
C GLU A 379 2.81 2.51 5.51
N ILE A 380 2.77 1.26 5.02
CA ILE A 380 3.05 0.06 5.84
C ILE A 380 4.44 0.16 6.48
N SER A 381 5.44 0.56 5.71
CA SER A 381 6.82 0.65 6.19
C SER A 381 7.04 1.76 7.21
N LYS A 382 6.40 2.93 7.05
CA LYS A 382 6.39 4.02 8.06
C LYS A 382 5.79 3.59 9.39
N CYS A 383 4.88 2.61 9.38
CA CYS A 383 4.34 2.01 10.60
C CYS A 383 5.33 1.00 11.26
N GLY A 384 6.47 0.71 10.64
CA GLY A 384 7.43 -0.30 11.12
C GLY A 384 7.08 -1.74 10.72
N ALA A 385 6.09 -1.94 9.85
CA ALA A 385 5.78 -3.24 9.25
C ALA A 385 6.47 -3.36 7.87
N ARG A 386 6.42 -4.52 7.23
CA ARG A 386 6.90 -4.71 5.85
C ARG A 386 5.93 -5.56 5.06
N ALA A 387 5.55 -5.11 3.87
CA ALA A 387 4.91 -5.94 2.86
C ALA A 387 6.00 -6.63 2.04
N ILE A 388 6.09 -7.96 2.13
CA ILE A 388 7.12 -8.77 1.49
C ILE A 388 6.51 -9.95 0.74
N PHE A 389 7.26 -10.52 -0.20
CA PHE A 389 7.00 -11.87 -0.67
C PHE A 389 8.21 -12.75 -0.41
N LEU A 390 7.92 -13.96 0.08
CA LEU A 390 8.84 -15.09 0.09
C LEU A 390 8.70 -15.83 -1.24
N TYR A 391 9.79 -16.23 -1.86
CA TYR A 391 9.74 -17.09 -3.03
C TYR A 391 10.85 -18.14 -3.07
N TYR A 392 10.59 -19.21 -3.81
CA TYR A 392 11.58 -20.22 -4.14
C TYR A 392 11.37 -20.71 -5.57
N THR A 393 12.46 -21.15 -6.19
CA THR A 393 12.45 -21.67 -7.56
C THR A 393 12.26 -23.19 -7.52
N TYR A 394 11.53 -23.72 -8.50
CA TYR A 394 11.35 -25.15 -8.67
C TYR A 394 11.66 -25.56 -10.12
N ASN A 395 12.04 -26.82 -10.32
CA ASN A 395 12.27 -27.35 -11.65
C ASN A 395 10.93 -27.67 -12.28
N TYR A 396 10.48 -26.82 -13.21
CA TYR A 396 9.23 -27.01 -13.91
C TYR A 396 9.24 -28.30 -14.75
N ILE A 397 8.39 -29.26 -14.39
CA ILE A 397 8.07 -30.43 -15.21
C ILE A 397 6.64 -30.24 -15.70
N ASN A 398 6.44 -30.30 -17.02
CA ASN A 398 5.17 -29.96 -17.67
C ASN A 398 4.17 -31.13 -17.61
N ASP A 399 3.87 -31.60 -16.40
CA ASP A 399 2.85 -32.61 -16.13
C ASP A 399 1.98 -32.17 -14.93
N ASP A 400 0.75 -32.67 -14.89
CA ASP A 400 -0.24 -32.21 -13.92
C ASP A 400 0.02 -32.72 -12.49
N GLU A 401 0.74 -33.84 -12.35
CA GLU A 401 1.06 -34.43 -11.04
C GLU A 401 2.12 -33.59 -10.33
N SER A 402 3.22 -33.26 -11.03
CA SER A 402 4.28 -32.37 -10.52
C SER A 402 3.74 -30.99 -10.13
N ARG A 403 2.84 -30.40 -10.93
CA ARG A 403 2.21 -29.10 -10.59
C ARG A 403 1.40 -29.17 -9.30
N LYS A 404 0.66 -30.26 -9.12
CA LYS A 404 -0.15 -30.47 -7.92
C LYS A 404 0.72 -30.66 -6.69
N GLU A 405 1.82 -31.38 -6.81
CA GLU A 405 2.80 -31.58 -5.73
C GLU A 405 3.40 -30.25 -5.28
N ILE A 406 3.90 -29.43 -6.21
CA ILE A 406 4.47 -28.11 -5.90
C ILE A 406 3.42 -27.17 -5.32
N LEU A 407 2.18 -27.20 -5.82
CA LEU A 407 1.11 -26.40 -5.26
C LEU A 407 0.74 -26.83 -3.83
N ASN A 408 0.77 -28.13 -3.54
CA ASN A 408 0.57 -28.65 -2.18
C ASN A 408 1.72 -28.24 -1.24
N GLU A 409 2.97 -28.33 -1.70
CA GLU A 409 4.16 -27.86 -0.96
C GLU A 409 4.00 -26.37 -0.60
N ARG A 410 3.54 -25.53 -1.54
CA ARG A 410 3.25 -24.11 -1.27
C ARG A 410 2.21 -23.93 -0.17
N TYR A 411 1.07 -24.64 -0.25
CA TYR A 411 0.01 -24.52 0.74
C TYR A 411 0.46 -25.00 2.12
N GLU A 412 1.25 -26.08 2.17
CA GLU A 412 1.85 -26.58 3.40
C GLU A 412 2.79 -25.55 4.02
N ILE A 413 3.74 -25.01 3.25
CA ILE A 413 4.67 -23.98 3.73
C ILE A 413 3.88 -22.74 4.21
N GLN A 414 2.87 -22.31 3.47
CA GLN A 414 2.02 -21.19 3.87
C GLN A 414 1.33 -21.45 5.22
N GLU A 415 0.70 -22.61 5.39
CA GLU A 415 0.02 -22.98 6.64
C GLU A 415 1.00 -23.07 7.81
N ARG A 416 2.20 -23.62 7.59
CA ARG A 416 3.25 -23.70 8.62
C ARG A 416 3.83 -22.32 8.95
N LEU A 417 4.00 -21.44 7.98
CA LEU A 417 4.38 -20.05 8.23
C LEU A 417 3.35 -19.36 9.13
N GLU A 418 2.05 -19.50 8.84
CA GLU A 418 0.98 -18.93 9.67
C GLU A 418 1.03 -19.46 11.11
N LYS A 419 1.15 -20.79 11.29
CA LYS A 419 1.03 -21.44 12.60
C LYS A 419 2.31 -21.48 13.44
N GLU A 420 3.47 -21.62 12.82
CA GLU A 420 4.74 -21.87 13.52
C GLU A 420 5.65 -20.62 13.54
N VAL A 421 5.49 -19.73 12.57
CA VAL A 421 6.37 -18.55 12.41
C VAL A 421 5.64 -17.27 12.84
N LEU A 422 4.51 -16.97 12.21
CA LEU A 422 3.77 -15.73 12.37
C LEU A 422 2.98 -15.68 13.69
N ALA A 423 2.52 -16.83 14.16
CA ALA A 423 1.88 -16.98 15.45
C ALA A 423 2.88 -17.06 16.62
N SER A 424 2.41 -16.76 17.84
CA SER A 424 3.19 -16.86 19.07
C SER A 424 2.28 -17.17 20.26
N GLY A 425 2.48 -18.33 20.89
CA GLY A 425 1.56 -18.82 21.92
C GLY A 425 0.14 -18.95 21.38
N ASP A 426 -0.82 -18.32 22.04
CA ASP A 426 -2.24 -18.34 21.64
C ASP A 426 -2.60 -17.28 20.57
N LYS A 427 -1.63 -16.50 20.06
CA LYS A 427 -1.88 -15.43 19.08
C LYS A 427 -1.56 -15.90 17.67
N GLU A 428 -2.59 -16.03 16.83
CA GLU A 428 -2.48 -16.50 15.44
C GLU A 428 -1.72 -15.55 14.48
N ALA A 429 -1.53 -14.28 14.85
CA ALA A 429 -0.88 -13.27 14.01
C ALA A 429 -0.03 -12.30 14.86
N ASP A 430 0.95 -12.81 15.61
CA ASP A 430 1.77 -11.99 16.51
C ASP A 430 2.81 -11.15 15.74
N ILE A 431 3.54 -11.76 14.80
CA ILE A 431 4.64 -11.09 14.09
C ILE A 431 4.36 -10.86 12.60
N GLY A 432 3.18 -11.23 12.11
CA GLY A 432 2.73 -10.93 10.75
C GLY A 432 1.48 -11.72 10.35
N ILE A 433 1.10 -11.59 9.08
CA ILE A 433 0.00 -12.31 8.43
C ILE A 433 0.40 -12.72 7.01
N VAL A 434 -0.19 -13.82 6.53
CA VAL A 434 -0.19 -14.17 5.12
C VAL A 434 -1.29 -13.41 4.40
N LEU A 435 -0.93 -12.83 3.26
CA LEU A 435 -1.88 -12.24 2.32
C LEU A 435 -2.34 -13.27 1.28
N GLY A 436 -1.48 -14.20 0.90
CA GLY A 436 -1.80 -15.27 -0.04
C GLY A 436 -0.56 -15.79 -0.73
N GLY A 437 -0.71 -16.26 -1.95
CA GLY A 437 0.43 -16.72 -2.74
C GLY A 437 0.08 -17.04 -4.17
N ALA A 438 1.13 -17.23 -4.97
CA ALA A 438 1.01 -17.42 -6.40
C ALA A 438 1.94 -18.51 -6.91
N MET A 439 1.51 -19.16 -7.99
CA MET A 439 2.32 -20.10 -8.75
C MET A 439 2.69 -19.44 -10.08
N GLY A 440 3.99 -19.31 -10.31
CA GLY A 440 4.54 -18.95 -11.62
C GLY A 440 5.06 -20.15 -12.37
N VAL A 441 5.57 -19.91 -13.58
CA VAL A 441 6.20 -20.94 -14.41
C VAL A 441 7.50 -21.45 -13.77
N TYR A 442 8.24 -20.58 -13.07
CA TYR A 442 9.55 -20.92 -12.51
C TYR A 442 9.60 -20.79 -10.99
N ASN A 443 8.77 -19.92 -10.42
CA ASN A 443 8.81 -19.59 -8.99
C ASN A 443 7.47 -19.78 -8.31
N ILE A 444 7.54 -20.08 -7.02
CA ILE A 444 6.41 -20.06 -6.09
C ILE A 444 6.55 -18.84 -5.19
N TYR A 445 5.44 -18.15 -4.95
CA TYR A 445 5.38 -16.93 -4.15
C TYR A 445 4.42 -17.08 -2.97
N ILE A 446 4.79 -16.53 -1.82
CA ILE A 446 3.95 -16.38 -0.63
C ILE A 446 4.04 -14.91 -0.19
N ASP A 447 2.92 -14.20 -0.21
CA ASP A 447 2.83 -12.77 0.08
C ASP A 447 2.46 -12.56 1.54
N LEU A 448 3.15 -11.64 2.22
CA LEU A 448 3.11 -11.46 3.67
C LEU A 448 3.10 -9.96 4.03
N ILE A 449 2.42 -9.63 5.14
CA ILE A 449 2.75 -8.43 5.92
C ILE A 449 3.41 -8.90 7.22
N VAL A 450 4.64 -8.48 7.47
CA VAL A 450 5.37 -8.79 8.70
C VAL A 450 5.41 -7.56 9.61
N TYR A 451 5.05 -7.74 10.87
CA TYR A 451 5.05 -6.71 11.90
C TYR A 451 6.40 -6.57 12.61
N ASP A 452 7.26 -7.58 12.47
CA ASP A 452 8.65 -7.58 12.92
C ASP A 452 9.51 -8.41 11.95
N GLU A 453 10.22 -7.73 11.04
CA GLU A 453 11.00 -8.36 9.97
C GLU A 453 12.15 -9.24 10.53
N ASN A 454 12.85 -8.75 11.55
CA ASN A 454 13.98 -9.49 12.13
C ASN A 454 13.52 -10.77 12.82
N GLU A 455 12.43 -10.70 13.60
CA GLU A 455 11.87 -11.87 14.27
C GLU A 455 11.26 -12.85 13.26
N PHE A 456 10.62 -12.34 12.19
CA PHE A 456 10.14 -13.18 11.09
C PHE A 456 11.30 -13.96 10.44
N ILE A 457 12.36 -13.27 10.02
CA ILE A 457 13.53 -13.92 9.39
C ILE A 457 14.10 -14.99 10.32
N ARG A 458 14.29 -14.67 11.60
CA ARG A 458 14.85 -15.62 12.59
C ARG A 458 14.03 -16.91 12.70
N ARG A 459 12.70 -16.82 12.74
CA ARG A 459 11.80 -17.97 12.86
C ARG A 459 11.64 -18.70 11.52
N ALA A 460 11.45 -17.97 10.43
CA ALA A 460 11.30 -18.52 9.09
C ALA A 460 12.53 -19.33 8.67
N LYS A 461 13.75 -18.88 9.00
CA LYS A 461 14.98 -19.66 8.75
C LYS A 461 14.93 -21.08 9.31
N ILE A 462 14.38 -21.24 10.52
CA ILE A 462 14.33 -22.55 11.20
C ILE A 462 13.36 -23.47 10.46
N LEU A 463 12.14 -22.98 10.19
CA LEU A 463 11.11 -23.71 9.46
C LEU A 463 11.57 -24.07 8.04
N LEU A 464 12.08 -23.09 7.30
CA LEU A 464 12.40 -23.23 5.89
C LEU A 464 13.64 -24.10 5.65
N ALA A 465 14.52 -24.28 6.65
CA ALA A 465 15.65 -25.20 6.58
C ALA A 465 15.23 -26.68 6.50
N GLU A 466 13.97 -27.00 6.80
CA GLU A 466 13.41 -28.36 6.64
C GLU A 466 13.13 -28.73 5.18
N TYR A 467 13.15 -27.75 4.27
CA TYR A 467 12.88 -27.95 2.86
C TYR A 467 14.19 -27.89 2.06
N GLU A 468 14.37 -28.79 1.09
CA GLU A 468 15.52 -28.80 0.17
C GLU A 468 15.39 -27.71 -0.92
N ARG A 469 15.22 -26.45 -0.50
CA ARG A 469 15.00 -25.28 -1.35
C ARG A 469 15.85 -24.10 -0.87
N ASN A 470 16.23 -23.25 -1.81
CA ASN A 470 16.68 -21.89 -1.48
C ASN A 470 15.49 -20.96 -1.46
N PHE A 471 15.32 -20.23 -0.35
CA PHE A 471 14.25 -19.27 -0.18
C PHE A 471 14.80 -17.86 -0.20
N TYR A 472 14.04 -16.97 -0.83
CA TYR A 472 14.40 -15.57 -1.00
C TYR A 472 13.25 -14.69 -0.55
N ILE A 473 13.59 -13.54 0.03
CA ILE A 473 12.61 -12.51 0.38
C ILE A 473 12.91 -11.23 -0.40
N SER A 474 11.85 -10.50 -0.72
CA SER A 474 11.92 -9.16 -1.29
C SER A 474 10.70 -8.35 -0.86
N LYS A 475 10.80 -7.01 -0.87
CA LYS A 475 9.64 -6.15 -0.65
C LYS A 475 8.63 -6.36 -1.78
N LEU A 476 7.35 -6.22 -1.50
CA LEU A 476 6.24 -6.44 -2.45
C LEU A 476 6.10 -5.28 -3.46
N ARG A 477 7.20 -4.95 -4.15
CA ARG A 477 7.30 -3.99 -5.26
C ARG A 477 8.43 -4.39 -6.21
N LYS A 478 8.45 -3.79 -7.40
CA LYS A 478 9.56 -3.95 -8.34
C LYS A 478 10.84 -3.27 -7.81
N ASN A 479 11.97 -3.72 -8.34
CA ASN A 479 13.29 -3.13 -8.10
C ASN A 479 13.64 -3.03 -6.60
N SER A 480 13.17 -3.98 -5.81
CA SER A 480 13.59 -4.17 -4.42
C SER A 480 14.73 -5.18 -4.38
N ASP A 481 15.58 -5.05 -3.37
CA ASP A 481 16.63 -6.03 -3.09
C ASP A 481 16.02 -7.41 -2.88
N ILE A 482 16.72 -8.41 -3.39
CA ILE A 482 16.41 -9.83 -3.21
C ILE A 482 17.47 -10.39 -2.29
N LYS A 483 17.04 -11.04 -1.21
CA LYS A 483 17.94 -11.57 -0.20
C LYS A 483 17.62 -13.04 0.03
N ASN A 484 18.62 -13.90 -0.04
CA ASN A 484 18.46 -15.29 0.40
C ASN A 484 18.19 -15.26 1.90
N ILE A 485 17.12 -15.91 2.34
CA ILE A 485 16.72 -15.84 3.74
C ILE A 485 17.81 -16.35 4.66
N PHE A 486 18.60 -17.35 4.24
CA PHE A 486 19.63 -17.99 5.06
C PHE A 486 20.87 -17.10 5.28
N ASP A 487 21.09 -16.11 4.41
CA ASP A 487 22.23 -15.18 4.49
C ASP A 487 21.98 -13.97 5.43
N LEU A 488 20.76 -13.82 5.96
CA LEU A 488 20.31 -12.61 6.66
C LEU A 488 20.60 -12.48 8.15
#